data_AF-A0A2N6AS30-F1
#
_entry.id   AF-A0A2N6AS30-F1
#
_cell.length_a   1.000
_cell.length_b   1.000
_cell.length_c   1.000
_cell.angle_alpha   90.00
_cell.angle_beta   90.00
_cell.angle_gamma   90.00
#
_symmetry.space_group_name_H-M   'P 1'
#
loop_
_entity.id
_entity.type
_entity.pdbx_description
1 polymer ?
#
loop_
_entity_poly.entity_id
_entity_poly.type
_entity_poly.pdbx_seq_one_letter_code
_entity_poly.pdbx_strand_id
1 'polypeptide(L)'
;MAAKWVYWLLIDRPVDLCKIFLTDRTVNELIHHRIPRIIFQEHAAMTSWFEAHQDTINGAMEAIHQRGYWSAYAEMPSKRIYGEDAAADGQRTFDAWKGQAFDLPGQPGNGQWIGGEVSPFGPELGITYPAAEIADLIAASEAAGADWARASAETRVGACLEILHRLNQVSFEMAHAVMHTTGQAFMMAFQAGGP
;
A
#
# COMPACT_ATOMS: atom_id res chain seq x y z
N MET A 1 -38.02 37.38 29.52
CA MET A 1 -37.39 38.14 28.41
C MET A 1 -36.25 37.29 27.88
N ALA A 2 -36.48 36.58 26.78
CA ALA A 2 -36.24 37.08 25.41
C ALA A 2 -34.73 37.17 25.15
N ALA A 3 -34.12 36.19 24.47
CA ALA A 3 -34.15 35.95 23.02
C ALA A 3 -33.16 36.84 22.25
N LYS A 4 -32.20 36.20 21.56
CA LYS A 4 -31.81 36.36 20.14
C LYS A 4 -30.41 35.75 19.95
N TRP A 5 -30.31 34.48 19.54
CA TRP A 5 -30.48 34.00 18.16
C TRP A 5 -29.57 34.73 17.17
N VAL A 6 -28.46 34.06 16.85
CA VAL A 6 -27.64 34.27 15.67
C VAL A 6 -28.53 33.97 14.46
N TYR A 7 -29.00 35.04 13.84
CA TYR A 7 -29.68 35.05 12.55
C TYR A 7 -28.70 35.69 11.57
N TRP A 8 -27.98 34.87 10.82
CA TRP A 8 -27.74 35.13 9.42
C TRP A 8 -28.32 33.92 8.69
N LEU A 9 -29.57 34.10 8.28
CA LEU A 9 -30.47 33.06 7.80
C LEU A 9 -30.72 33.27 6.31
N LEU A 10 -30.53 32.20 5.55
CA LEU A 10 -31.36 31.71 4.43
C LEU A 10 -32.15 32.74 3.61
N ILE A 11 -31.68 32.99 2.39
CA ILE A 11 -32.42 33.13 1.12
C ILE A 11 -31.40 32.67 0.05
N ASP A 12 -31.56 31.72 -0.86
CA ASP A 12 -32.65 30.89 -1.36
C ASP A 12 -31.99 29.66 -2.02
N ARG A 13 -32.63 28.49 -2.00
CA ARG A 13 -32.34 27.42 -2.97
C ARG A 13 -33.23 27.67 -4.20
N PRO A 14 -32.81 27.27 -5.41
CA PRO A 14 -33.31 25.98 -5.86
C PRO A 14 -32.26 25.12 -6.56
N VAL A 15 -32.46 23.82 -6.38
CA VAL A 15 -31.88 22.76 -7.22
C VAL A 15 -32.60 22.83 -8.56
N ASP A 16 -31.87 22.80 -9.68
CA ASP A 16 -32.43 22.26 -10.91
C ASP A 16 -31.37 21.61 -11.79
N LEU A 17 -31.76 20.47 -12.34
CA LEU A 17 -31.00 19.53 -13.15
C LEU A 17 -30.87 20.03 -14.59
N CYS A 18 -29.67 19.92 -15.20
CA CYS A 18 -29.43 19.45 -16.57
C CYS A 18 -28.13 20.03 -17.17
N LYS A 19 -27.31 19.13 -17.73
CA LYS A 19 -26.31 19.34 -18.80
C LYS A 19 -25.08 20.15 -18.35
N ILE A 20 -23.88 19.59 -18.36
CA ILE A 20 -23.13 19.23 -19.58
C ILE A 20 -22.27 18.00 -19.29
N PHE A 21 -22.48 16.96 -20.11
CA PHE A 21 -21.62 15.79 -20.25
C PHE A 21 -20.94 15.90 -21.62
N LEU A 22 -19.69 15.42 -21.69
CA LEU A 22 -18.94 14.98 -22.89
C LEU A 22 -18.16 16.04 -23.70
N THR A 23 -16.83 15.96 -23.59
CA THR A 23 -15.86 15.78 -24.69
C THR A 23 -14.62 15.18 -24.00
N ASP A 24 -14.35 13.88 -24.10
CA ASP A 24 -13.72 13.29 -25.27
C ASP A 24 -14.10 11.80 -25.42
N ARG A 25 -14.97 11.51 -26.39
CA ARG A 25 -15.24 10.17 -26.93
C ARG A 25 -14.97 10.25 -28.43
N THR A 26 -13.78 9.85 -28.83
CA THR A 26 -13.51 9.26 -30.16
C THR A 26 -12.57 8.10 -29.83
N VAL A 27 -12.97 6.84 -29.83
CA VAL A 27 -13.33 6.00 -30.97
C VAL A 27 -14.02 4.74 -30.40
N ASN A 28 -15.32 4.75 -30.11
CA ASN A 28 -16.01 3.50 -29.76
C ASN A 28 -17.50 3.46 -30.09
N GLU A 29 -17.93 4.04 -31.22
CA GLU A 29 -19.26 3.77 -31.77
C GLU A 29 -19.19 3.73 -33.31
N LEU A 30 -18.76 2.59 -33.83
CA LEU A 30 -19.23 2.12 -35.14
C LEU A 30 -19.46 0.62 -34.98
N ILE A 31 -20.70 0.21 -35.29
CA ILE A 31 -21.27 -1.15 -35.22
C ILE A 31 -22.03 -1.46 -33.91
N HIS A 32 -23.21 -0.84 -33.76
CA HIS A 32 -24.33 -1.51 -33.12
C HIS A 32 -25.58 -1.44 -34.01
N HIS A 33 -25.78 -2.48 -34.83
CA HIS A 33 -27.11 -2.84 -35.26
C HIS A 33 -27.32 -4.36 -35.22
N ARG A 34 -28.41 -4.73 -34.53
CA ARG A 34 -28.98 -6.06 -34.23
C ARG A 34 -28.24 -6.90 -33.19
N ILE A 35 -28.77 -6.96 -31.96
CA ILE A 35 -29.19 -8.18 -31.18
C ILE A 35 -30.16 -7.69 -30.05
N PRO A 36 -31.26 -8.41 -29.69
CA PRO A 36 -32.19 -7.97 -28.66
C PRO A 36 -31.66 -8.18 -27.23
N ARG A 37 -32.13 -7.32 -26.33
CA ARG A 37 -31.94 -7.29 -24.88
C ARG A 37 -32.34 -8.62 -24.22
N ILE A 38 -31.39 -9.50 -23.90
CA ILE A 38 -31.56 -10.59 -22.92
C ILE A 38 -30.23 -10.86 -22.21
N ILE A 39 -30.35 -11.10 -20.89
CA ILE A 39 -29.42 -11.74 -19.94
C ILE A 39 -28.55 -10.78 -19.11
N PHE A 40 -28.92 -10.71 -17.82
CA PHE A 40 -28.04 -10.43 -16.68
C PHE A 40 -26.72 -11.20 -16.82
N GLN A 41 -25.62 -10.51 -17.11
CA GLN A 41 -24.26 -10.94 -16.79
C GLN A 41 -23.59 -9.74 -16.13
N GLU A 42 -23.55 -9.72 -14.80
CA GLU A 42 -22.43 -10.25 -14.02
C GLU A 42 -21.19 -9.38 -14.24
N HIS A 43 -21.22 -8.17 -13.67
CA HIS A 43 -19.96 -7.57 -13.24
C HIS A 43 -19.44 -8.48 -12.14
N ALA A 44 -18.50 -9.36 -12.47
CA ALA A 44 -17.64 -9.99 -11.48
C ALA A 44 -17.16 -8.88 -10.55
N ALA A 45 -17.65 -8.89 -9.31
CA ALA A 45 -17.26 -7.92 -8.31
C ALA A 45 -15.74 -8.07 -8.13
N MET A 46 -14.98 -7.03 -8.46
CA MET A 46 -13.60 -6.98 -7.99
C MET A 46 -13.66 -6.96 -6.46
N THR A 47 -13.28 -8.07 -5.84
CA THR A 47 -13.22 -8.21 -4.39
C THR A 47 -12.36 -7.08 -3.83
N SER A 48 -12.89 -6.31 -2.88
CA SER A 48 -12.11 -5.27 -2.21
C SER A 48 -10.96 -5.91 -1.41
N TRP A 49 -9.87 -5.18 -1.14
CA TRP A 49 -8.79 -5.71 -0.28
C TRP A 49 -9.30 -6.08 1.12
N PHE A 50 -10.34 -5.41 1.63
CA PHE A 50 -10.93 -5.77 2.90
C PHE A 50 -11.58 -7.17 2.85
N GLU A 51 -12.38 -7.44 1.82
CA GLU A 51 -13.01 -8.75 1.61
C GLU A 51 -11.95 -9.83 1.32
N ALA A 52 -10.90 -9.50 0.56
CA ALA A 52 -9.81 -10.42 0.24
C ALA A 52 -9.04 -10.86 1.50
N HIS A 53 -8.96 -10.00 2.52
CA HIS A 53 -8.24 -10.24 3.77
C HIS A 53 -9.16 -10.45 4.98
N GLN A 54 -10.43 -10.79 4.75
CA GLN A 54 -11.46 -10.88 5.80
C GLN A 54 -11.12 -11.94 6.87
N ASP A 55 -10.61 -13.09 6.46
CA ASP A 55 -10.21 -14.15 7.40
C ASP A 55 -9.03 -13.73 8.28
N THR A 56 -8.06 -13.01 7.71
CA THR A 56 -6.89 -12.49 8.44
C THR A 56 -7.30 -11.52 9.53
N ILE A 57 -8.16 -10.54 9.23
CA ILE A 57 -8.60 -9.56 10.23
C ILE A 57 -9.49 -10.19 11.30
N ASN A 58 -10.38 -11.12 10.93
CA ASN A 58 -11.20 -11.84 11.91
C ASN A 58 -10.34 -12.70 12.86
N GLY A 59 -9.34 -13.40 12.33
CA GLY A 59 -8.37 -14.15 13.12
C GLY A 59 -7.58 -13.25 14.08
N ALA A 60 -7.12 -12.09 13.60
CA ALA A 60 -6.42 -11.10 14.42
C ALA A 60 -7.31 -10.57 15.57
N MET A 61 -8.57 -10.24 15.28
CA MET A 61 -9.54 -9.74 16.26
C MET A 61 -9.82 -10.79 17.35
N GLU A 62 -9.94 -12.07 16.98
CA GLU A 62 -10.11 -13.13 17.96
C GLU A 62 -8.85 -13.32 18.81
N ALA A 63 -7.67 -13.32 18.18
CA ALA A 63 -6.39 -13.48 18.86
C ALA A 63 -6.13 -12.38 19.90
N ILE A 64 -6.45 -11.11 19.60
CA ILE A 64 -6.28 -10.01 20.57
C ILE A 64 -7.23 -10.14 21.77
N HIS A 65 -8.43 -10.71 21.56
CA HIS A 65 -9.39 -10.93 22.64
C HIS A 65 -8.99 -12.12 23.52
N GLN A 66 -8.62 -13.25 22.91
CA GLN A 66 -8.27 -14.48 23.61
C GLN A 66 -6.86 -14.45 24.21
N ARG A 67 -5.95 -13.67 23.60
CA ARG A 67 -4.51 -13.64 23.92
C ARG A 67 -3.84 -15.01 23.84
N GLY A 68 -4.37 -15.90 22.99
CA GLY A 68 -3.74 -17.17 22.62
C GLY A 68 -2.64 -16.98 21.59
N TYR A 69 -1.88 -18.05 21.30
CA TYR A 69 -0.92 -18.04 20.21
C TYR A 69 -1.64 -18.01 18.86
N TRP A 70 -1.31 -17.00 18.05
CA TRP A 70 -1.76 -16.87 16.67
C TRP A 70 -0.73 -16.02 15.90
N SER A 71 -0.44 -16.42 14.67
CA SER A 71 0.29 -15.58 13.72
C SER A 71 -0.31 -15.77 12.32
N ALA A 72 -0.52 -14.66 11.61
CA ALA A 72 -0.95 -14.69 10.20
C ALA A 72 0.19 -15.13 9.27
N TYR A 73 1.44 -14.92 9.69
CA TYR A 73 2.62 -15.05 8.85
C TYR A 73 3.63 -16.02 9.48
N ALA A 74 4.20 -16.89 8.66
CA ALA A 74 5.04 -17.97 9.16
C ALA A 74 6.45 -17.48 9.53
N GLU A 75 6.84 -17.65 10.79
CA GLU A 75 8.16 -17.23 11.29
C GLU A 75 9.33 -18.05 10.75
N MET A 76 9.05 -19.24 10.19
CA MET A 76 10.09 -20.13 9.67
C MET A 76 10.27 -19.91 8.16
N PRO A 77 11.50 -19.70 7.66
CA PRO A 77 11.80 -19.56 6.22
C PRO A 77 11.70 -20.92 5.50
N SER A 78 10.49 -21.47 5.46
CA SER A 78 10.19 -22.78 4.92
C SER A 78 9.90 -22.70 3.44
N LYS A 79 10.59 -23.52 2.64
CA LYS A 79 10.30 -23.72 1.21
C LYS A 79 8.84 -24.12 0.94
N ARG A 80 8.21 -24.82 1.89
CA ARG A 80 6.80 -25.22 1.76
C ARG A 80 5.84 -24.04 1.79
N ILE A 81 6.19 -22.98 2.51
CA ILE A 81 5.32 -21.81 2.72
C ILE A 81 5.65 -20.73 1.70
N TYR A 82 6.95 -20.44 1.54
CA TYR A 82 7.40 -19.33 0.71
C TYR A 82 7.78 -19.73 -0.73
N GLY A 83 7.89 -21.03 -1.01
CA GLY A 83 8.34 -21.54 -2.31
C GLY A 83 9.81 -21.98 -2.30
N GLU A 84 10.17 -22.86 -3.23
CA GLU A 84 11.50 -23.47 -3.25
C GLU A 84 12.63 -22.47 -3.53
N ASP A 85 12.34 -21.45 -4.34
CA ASP A 85 13.30 -20.46 -4.83
C ASP A 85 13.32 -19.16 -4.05
N ALA A 86 12.33 -18.91 -3.17
CA ALA A 86 12.14 -17.62 -2.51
C ALA A 86 13.36 -17.10 -1.74
N ALA A 87 14.12 -18.00 -1.11
CA ALA A 87 15.37 -17.63 -0.43
C ALA A 87 16.45 -17.16 -1.42
N ALA A 88 16.59 -17.85 -2.54
CA ALA A 88 17.57 -17.50 -3.56
C ALA A 88 17.15 -16.25 -4.33
N ASP A 89 15.85 -16.09 -4.61
CA ASP A 89 15.27 -14.88 -5.19
C ASP A 89 15.47 -13.67 -4.29
N GLY A 90 15.14 -13.77 -2.99
CA GLY A 90 15.30 -12.67 -2.05
C GLY A 90 16.75 -12.19 -1.93
N GLN A 91 17.71 -13.11 -1.89
CA GLN A 91 19.14 -12.75 -1.92
C GLN A 91 19.51 -12.06 -3.23
N ARG A 92 19.08 -12.59 -4.38
CA ARG A 92 19.36 -11.99 -5.70
C ARG A 92 18.79 -10.58 -5.81
N THR A 93 17.54 -10.38 -5.38
CA THR A 93 16.89 -9.06 -5.42
C THR A 93 17.62 -8.07 -4.52
N PHE A 94 17.96 -8.46 -3.29
CA PHE A 94 18.77 -7.61 -2.41
C PHE A 94 20.14 -7.27 -3.00
N ASP A 95 20.84 -8.25 -3.58
CA ASP A 95 22.14 -8.01 -4.21
C ASP A 95 22.05 -7.07 -5.41
N ALA A 96 20.93 -7.11 -6.15
CA ALA A 96 20.69 -6.21 -7.27
C ALA A 96 20.53 -4.75 -6.84
N TRP A 97 20.15 -4.47 -5.59
CA TRP A 97 20.07 -3.11 -5.06
C TRP A 97 21.43 -2.49 -4.73
N LYS A 98 22.47 -3.31 -4.48
CA LYS A 98 23.80 -2.79 -4.11
C LYS A 98 24.37 -1.90 -5.23
N GLY A 99 24.82 -0.71 -4.85
CA GLY A 99 25.33 0.31 -5.78
C GLY A 99 24.26 0.97 -6.65
N GLN A 100 22.96 0.73 -6.40
CA GLN A 100 21.88 1.31 -7.19
C GLN A 100 21.21 2.51 -6.50
N ALA A 101 20.56 3.31 -7.33
CA ALA A 101 19.59 4.31 -6.91
C ALA A 101 18.23 3.64 -6.67
N PHE A 102 17.75 3.63 -5.43
CA PHE A 102 16.42 3.18 -5.06
C PHE A 102 15.42 4.31 -5.29
N ASP A 103 14.74 4.27 -6.43
CA ASP A 103 13.75 5.29 -6.80
C ASP A 103 12.45 5.16 -5.99
N LEU A 104 11.81 6.29 -5.72
CA LEU A 104 10.54 6.39 -5.00
C LEU A 104 9.56 7.22 -5.85
N PRO A 105 8.95 6.60 -6.89
CA PRO A 105 8.11 7.32 -7.84
C PRO A 105 6.94 8.01 -7.16
N GLY A 106 6.73 9.29 -7.49
CA GLY A 106 5.66 10.11 -6.92
C GLY A 106 5.98 10.75 -5.56
N GLN A 107 7.10 10.39 -4.92
CA GLN A 107 7.62 11.13 -3.78
C GLN A 107 8.32 12.42 -4.25
N PRO A 108 8.20 13.54 -3.51
CA PRO A 108 9.03 14.72 -3.76
C PRO A 108 10.52 14.41 -3.77
N GLY A 109 11.27 15.08 -4.64
CA GLY A 109 12.73 14.98 -4.71
C GLY A 109 13.36 16.28 -5.20
N ASN A 110 14.54 16.61 -4.68
CA ASN A 110 15.29 17.83 -5.03
C ASN A 110 16.35 17.60 -6.13
N GLY A 111 16.32 16.41 -6.76
CA GLY A 111 17.25 16.01 -7.82
C GLY A 111 18.61 15.49 -7.33
N GLN A 112 18.84 15.49 -6.01
CA GLN A 112 20.02 14.88 -5.40
C GLN A 112 19.72 13.47 -4.91
N TRP A 113 20.77 12.66 -4.77
CA TRP A 113 20.72 11.31 -4.24
C TRP A 113 21.59 11.23 -2.99
N ILE A 114 21.05 10.65 -1.93
CA ILE A 114 21.72 10.49 -0.63
C ILE A 114 21.86 9.01 -0.29
N GLY A 115 22.93 8.65 0.40
CA GLY A 115 23.21 7.29 0.82
C GLY A 115 24.43 7.27 1.74
N GLY A 116 24.92 6.07 2.06
CA GLY A 116 26.05 5.88 2.98
C GLY A 116 25.86 4.73 3.96
N GLU A 117 24.95 3.80 3.66
CA GLU A 117 24.74 2.59 4.47
C GLU A 117 25.96 1.67 4.35
N VAL A 118 26.56 1.33 5.50
CA VAL A 118 27.71 0.43 5.60
C VAL A 118 27.26 -0.87 6.24
N SER A 119 27.61 -2.00 5.61
CA SER A 119 27.22 -3.28 6.19
C SER A 119 28.10 -3.66 7.38
N PRO A 120 27.53 -4.12 8.52
CA PRO A 120 28.33 -4.69 9.61
C PRO A 120 29.14 -5.93 9.19
N PHE A 121 28.77 -6.56 8.07
CA PHE A 121 29.42 -7.74 7.52
C PHE A 121 30.36 -7.45 6.34
N GLY A 122 30.54 -6.19 5.93
CA GLY A 122 31.25 -5.89 4.68
C GLY A 122 31.46 -4.40 4.41
N PRO A 123 31.68 -4.03 3.14
CA PRO A 123 31.88 -2.63 2.76
C PRO A 123 30.54 -1.87 2.69
N GLU A 124 30.60 -0.61 2.24
CA GLU A 124 29.44 0.18 1.86
C GLU A 124 28.52 -0.57 0.89
N LEU A 125 27.21 -0.44 1.11
CA LEU A 125 26.18 -1.01 0.23
C LEU A 125 26.03 -0.21 -1.07
N GLY A 126 26.35 1.08 -1.04
CA GLY A 126 26.23 1.97 -2.21
C GLY A 126 24.79 2.23 -2.67
N ILE A 127 23.79 1.87 -1.86
CA ILE A 127 22.39 2.19 -2.13
C ILE A 127 22.18 3.67 -1.87
N THR A 128 21.51 4.36 -2.80
CA THR A 128 21.14 5.77 -2.66
C THR A 128 19.65 5.98 -2.86
N TYR A 129 19.10 7.03 -2.26
CA TYR A 129 17.68 7.36 -2.23
C TYR A 129 17.49 8.82 -2.66
N PRO A 130 16.35 9.19 -3.27
CA PRO A 130 16.11 10.58 -3.64
C PRO A 130 16.07 11.46 -2.39
N ALA A 131 16.88 12.51 -2.36
CA ALA A 131 16.84 13.51 -1.32
C ALA A 131 15.62 14.42 -1.53
N ALA A 132 14.98 14.83 -0.44
CA ALA A 132 13.81 15.69 -0.46
C ALA A 132 13.89 16.71 0.68
N GLU A 133 13.33 17.90 0.45
CA GLU A 133 13.18 18.88 1.51
C GLU A 133 12.03 18.46 2.44
N ILE A 134 12.22 18.66 3.75
CA ILE A 134 11.23 18.28 4.77
C ILE A 134 9.87 18.94 4.49
N ALA A 135 9.88 20.21 4.08
CA ALA A 135 8.66 20.96 3.78
C ALA A 135 7.87 20.35 2.61
N ASP A 136 8.56 19.82 1.59
CA ASP A 136 7.92 19.20 0.43
C ASP A 136 7.28 17.86 0.82
N LEU A 137 7.95 17.06 1.66
CA LEU A 137 7.40 15.81 2.18
C LEU A 137 6.15 16.04 3.03
N ILE A 138 6.16 17.07 3.89
CA ILE A 138 4.99 17.46 4.69
C ILE A 138 3.84 17.88 3.77
N ALA A 139 4.09 18.76 2.81
CA ALA A 139 3.06 19.22 1.87
C ALA A 139 2.46 18.06 1.06
N ALA A 140 3.30 17.13 0.59
CA ALA A 140 2.83 15.93 -0.12
C ALA A 140 1.98 15.03 0.79
N SER A 141 2.39 14.83 2.05
CA SER A 141 1.62 14.07 3.03
C SER A 141 0.27 14.71 3.35
N GLU A 142 0.21 16.03 3.52
CA GLU A 142 -1.05 16.76 3.76
C GLU A 142 -2.00 16.66 2.57
N ALA A 143 -1.47 16.79 1.35
CA ALA A 143 -2.24 16.65 0.12
C ALA A 143 -2.84 15.25 -0.02
N ALA A 144 -2.04 14.20 0.21
CA ALA A 144 -2.52 12.80 0.19
C ALA A 144 -3.50 12.49 1.34
N GLY A 145 -3.33 13.16 2.48
CA GLY A 145 -4.12 12.94 3.69
C GLY A 145 -5.61 13.21 3.52
N ALA A 146 -6.01 14.16 2.66
CA ALA A 146 -7.42 14.49 2.45
C ALA A 146 -8.24 13.32 1.91
N ASP A 147 -7.71 12.61 0.92
CA ASP A 147 -8.40 11.47 0.31
C ASP A 147 -8.36 10.24 1.22
N TRP A 148 -7.23 10.03 1.90
CA TRP A 148 -7.08 8.98 2.90
C TRP A 148 -8.07 9.15 4.08
N ALA A 149 -8.29 10.39 4.53
CA ALA A 149 -9.24 10.70 5.59
C ALA A 149 -10.70 10.44 5.16
N ARG A 150 -11.03 10.71 3.89
CA ARG A 150 -12.38 10.46 3.33
C ARG A 150 -12.67 8.97 3.08
N ALA A 151 -11.64 8.13 2.97
CA ALA A 151 -11.81 6.68 2.79
C ALA A 151 -12.60 6.06 3.95
N SER A 152 -13.29 4.94 3.69
CA SER A 152 -13.96 4.19 4.75
C SER A 152 -12.92 3.48 5.64
N ALA A 153 -13.35 3.05 6.82
CA ALA A 153 -12.50 2.23 7.69
C ALA A 153 -12.10 0.91 7.01
N GLU A 154 -13.03 0.25 6.32
CA GLU A 154 -12.78 -0.98 5.57
C GLU A 154 -11.74 -0.76 4.47
N THR A 155 -11.82 0.33 3.71
CA THR A 155 -10.82 0.65 2.69
C THR A 155 -9.43 0.83 3.27
N ARG A 156 -9.30 1.56 4.39
CA ARG A 156 -8.00 1.76 5.04
C ARG A 156 -7.44 0.46 5.61
N VAL A 157 -8.27 -0.33 6.30
CA VAL A 157 -7.86 -1.62 6.86
C VAL A 157 -7.46 -2.59 5.75
N GLY A 158 -8.26 -2.68 4.68
CA GLY A 158 -7.94 -3.51 3.51
C GLY A 158 -6.61 -3.12 2.87
N ALA A 159 -6.34 -1.82 2.69
CA ALA A 159 -5.05 -1.35 2.17
C ALA A 159 -3.88 -1.73 3.09
N CYS A 160 -4.02 -1.57 4.41
CA CYS A 160 -2.99 -1.99 5.36
C CYS A 160 -2.74 -3.50 5.33
N LEU A 161 -3.80 -4.32 5.27
CA LEU A 161 -3.69 -5.79 5.19
C LEU A 161 -3.02 -6.23 3.90
N GLU A 162 -3.36 -5.60 2.77
CA GLU A 162 -2.71 -5.86 1.49
C GLU A 162 -1.21 -5.49 1.52
N ILE A 163 -0.85 -4.36 2.14
CA ILE A 163 0.56 -3.98 2.33
C ILE A 163 1.29 -5.06 3.13
N LEU A 164 0.72 -5.50 4.27
CA LEU A 164 1.33 -6.56 5.10
C LEU A 164 1.46 -7.88 4.33
N HIS A 165 0.45 -8.25 3.55
CA HIS A 165 0.48 -9.47 2.72
C HIS A 165 1.65 -9.42 1.71
N ARG A 166 1.83 -8.28 1.02
CA ARG A 166 2.92 -8.11 0.06
C ARG A 166 4.29 -8.06 0.73
N LEU A 167 4.40 -7.41 1.89
CA LEU A 167 5.65 -7.41 2.67
C LEU A 167 6.05 -8.83 3.08
N ASN A 168 5.08 -9.66 3.48
CA ASN A 168 5.34 -11.06 3.77
C ASN A 168 5.87 -11.83 2.54
N GLN A 169 5.37 -11.55 1.35
CA GLN A 169 5.85 -12.19 0.12
C GLN A 169 7.31 -11.85 -0.21
N VAL A 170 7.83 -10.71 0.26
CA VAL A 170 9.22 -10.28 0.07
C VAL A 170 10.08 -10.43 1.33
N SER A 171 9.65 -11.24 2.32
CA SER A 171 10.38 -11.39 3.60
C SER A 171 11.84 -11.81 3.45
N PHE A 172 12.21 -12.57 2.42
CA PHE A 172 13.61 -12.95 2.18
C PHE A 172 14.47 -11.76 1.74
N GLU A 173 13.98 -10.90 0.84
CA GLU A 173 14.67 -9.67 0.45
C GLU A 173 14.84 -8.74 1.66
N MET A 174 13.75 -8.55 2.42
CA MET A 174 13.78 -7.74 3.65
C MET A 174 14.76 -8.31 4.68
N ALA A 175 14.81 -9.65 4.85
CA ALA A 175 15.75 -10.28 5.76
C ALA A 175 17.22 -9.98 5.42
N HIS A 176 17.56 -9.97 4.12
CA HIS A 176 18.91 -9.58 3.68
C HIS A 176 19.18 -8.10 3.90
N ALA A 177 18.22 -7.22 3.62
CA ALA A 177 18.34 -5.79 3.93
C ALA A 177 18.56 -5.55 5.44
N VAL A 178 17.78 -6.20 6.30
CA VAL A 178 17.91 -6.11 7.77
C VAL A 178 19.24 -6.68 8.23
N MET A 179 19.65 -7.85 7.76
CA MET A 179 20.94 -8.46 8.10
C MET A 179 22.09 -7.50 7.77
N HIS A 180 22.07 -6.91 6.57
CA HIS A 180 23.16 -6.08 6.10
C HIS A 180 23.14 -4.64 6.61
N THR A 181 22.07 -4.16 7.22
CA THR A 181 22.01 -2.82 7.83
C THR A 181 22.13 -2.87 9.36
N THR A 182 21.61 -3.92 10.01
CA THR A 182 21.56 -4.04 11.48
C THR A 182 22.63 -4.95 12.07
N GLY A 183 23.19 -5.88 11.27
CA GLY A 183 24.16 -6.87 11.75
C GLY A 183 23.54 -8.13 12.38
N GLN A 184 22.20 -8.27 12.36
CA GLN A 184 21.55 -9.50 12.80
C GLN A 184 21.93 -10.67 11.90
N ALA A 185 22.15 -11.86 12.48
CA ALA A 185 22.30 -13.09 11.71
C ALA A 185 21.01 -13.39 10.93
N PHE A 186 21.14 -13.97 9.73
CA PHE A 186 20.03 -14.14 8.78
C PHE A 186 18.73 -14.68 9.41
N MET A 187 18.83 -15.69 10.28
CA MET A 187 17.62 -16.26 10.88
C MET A 187 16.85 -15.28 11.77
N MET A 188 17.58 -14.49 12.55
CA MET A 188 16.98 -13.44 13.37
C MET A 188 16.48 -12.29 12.51
N ALA A 189 17.26 -11.91 11.48
CA ALA A 189 16.87 -10.85 10.53
C ALA A 189 15.57 -11.21 9.77
N PHE A 190 15.40 -12.48 9.40
CA PHE A 190 14.15 -12.98 8.83
C PHE A 190 13.03 -12.85 9.84
N GLN A 191 13.16 -13.46 11.02
CA GLN A 191 12.08 -13.51 12.02
C GLN A 191 11.68 -12.13 12.57
N ALA A 192 12.63 -11.25 12.84
CA ALA A 192 12.38 -9.94 13.43
C ALA A 192 12.09 -8.85 12.39
N GLY A 193 12.46 -9.07 11.13
CA GLY A 193 12.37 -8.08 10.05
C GLY A 193 11.33 -8.39 8.98
N GLY A 194 10.70 -9.57 8.98
CA GLY A 194 9.83 -10.03 7.89
C GLY A 194 8.41 -10.45 8.32
N PRO A 195 8.25 -11.64 8.94
CA PRO A 195 6.96 -12.19 9.37
C PRO A 195 6.15 -11.26 10.27
#